data_AF-A0A329REG3-F1
#
_entry.id   AF-A0A329REG3-F1
#
_cell.length_a   1.000
_cell.length_b   1.000
_cell.length_c   1.000
_cell.angle_alpha   90.00
_cell.angle_beta   90.00
_cell.angle_gamma   90.00
#
_symmetry.space_group_name_H-M   'P 1'
#
loop_
_entity.id
_entity.type
_entity.pdbx_description
1 polymer ?
#
loop_
_entity_poly.entity_id
_entity_poly.type
_entity_poly.pdbx_seq_one_letter_code
_entity_poly.pdbx_strand_id
1 'polypeptide(L)' 'MQTIKAMLRDKAYRSTMFKQWDLYKLDEIPAKIGAENMKNKRVAKMLIDYRYNGRDYTK' A
#
# COMPACT_ATOMS: atom_id res chain seq x y z
N MET A 1 -2.24 13.86 -5.90
CA MET A 1 -1.77 12.61 -5.26
C MET A 1 -0.77 11.88 -6.17
N GLN A 2 0.54 12.11 -6.00
CA GLN A 2 1.59 11.51 -6.84
C GLN A 2 2.17 10.20 -6.25
N THR A 3 1.93 9.95 -4.96
CA THR A 3 2.54 8.88 -4.16
C THR A 3 2.16 7.47 -4.63
N ILE A 4 0.89 7.20 -4.92
CA ILE A 4 0.41 5.86 -5.33
C ILE A 4 0.90 5.49 -6.74
N LYS A 5 0.92 6.46 -7.68
CA LYS A 5 1.46 6.22 -9.03
C LYS A 5 2.95 5.91 -8.98
N ALA A 6 3.70 6.58 -8.10
CA ALA A 6 5.11 6.27 -7.86
C ALA A 6 5.29 4.86 -7.27
N MET A 7 4.48 4.45 -6.29
CA MET A 7 4.50 3.08 -5.75
C MET A 7 4.20 2.02 -6.80
N LEU A 8 3.33 2.30 -7.78
CA LEU A 8 3.03 1.38 -8.86
C LEU A 8 4.21 1.20 -9.83
N ARG A 9 4.99 2.26 -10.07
CA ARG A 9 6.10 2.27 -11.03
C ARG A 9 7.43 1.83 -10.40
N ASP A 10 7.66 2.22 -9.15
CA ASP A 10 8.95 2.11 -8.48
C ASP A 10 8.87 1.13 -7.30
N LYS A 11 9.61 0.01 -7.42
CA LYS A 11 9.62 -1.05 -6.39
C LYS A 11 10.30 -0.58 -5.10
N ALA A 12 11.37 0.20 -5.17
CA ALA A 12 12.08 0.66 -3.99
C ALA A 12 11.20 1.62 -3.19
N TYR A 13 10.53 2.55 -3.88
CA TYR A 13 9.57 3.44 -3.27
C TYR A 13 8.39 2.68 -2.63
N ARG A 14 7.90 1.63 -3.29
CA ARG A 14 6.84 0.76 -2.74
C ARG A 14 7.25 0.11 -1.42
N SER A 15 8.46 -0.46 -1.32
CA SER A 15 8.94 -1.06 -0.07
C SER A 15 9.05 -0.05 1.07
N THR A 16 9.51 1.18 0.79
CA THR A 16 9.55 2.24 1.80
C THR A 16 8.15 2.60 2.30
N MET A 17 7.19 2.72 1.38
CA MET A 17 5.80 2.99 1.73
C MET A 17 5.15 1.84 2.50
N PHE A 18 5.49 0.58 2.20
CA PHE A 18 5.03 -0.58 2.95
C PHE A 18 5.51 -0.54 4.41
N LYS A 19 6.74 -0.06 4.67
CA LYS A 19 7.22 0.18 6.04
C LYS A 19 6.42 1.29 6.75
N GLN A 20 5.97 2.31 6.02
CA GLN A 20 5.09 3.32 6.61
C GLN A 20 3.70 2.77 6.89
N TRP A 21 3.18 1.90 6.02
CA TRP A 21 1.91 1.21 6.23
C TRP A 21 1.93 0.28 7.45
N ASP A 22 3.10 -0.24 7.83
CA ASP A 22 3.28 -1.05 9.05
C ASP A 22 2.92 -0.28 10.33
N LEU A 23 3.07 1.05 10.30
CA LEU A 23 2.73 1.94 11.43
C LEU A 23 1.22 2.15 11.59
N TYR A 24 0.42 1.71 10.61
CA TYR A 24 -1.03 1.87 10.60
C TYR A 24 -1.74 0.51 10.64
N LYS A 25 -3.00 0.51 11.10
CA LYS A 25 -3.82 -0.70 11.01
C LYS A 25 -4.21 -0.96 9.55
N LEU A 26 -4.33 -2.24 9.19
CA LEU A 26 -4.71 -2.65 7.82
C LEU A 26 -5.99 -1.97 7.33
N ASP A 27 -6.98 -1.80 8.21
CA ASP A 27 -8.24 -1.12 7.92
C ASP A 27 -8.11 0.39 7.67
N GLU A 28 -7.08 1.04 8.21
CA GLU A 28 -6.85 2.47 8.05
C GLU A 28 -6.11 2.79 6.74
N ILE A 29 -5.34 1.84 6.21
CA ILE A 29 -4.57 2.00 4.98
C ILE A 29 -5.46 2.33 3.76
N PRO A 30 -6.58 1.63 3.48
CA PRO A 30 -7.50 1.97 2.40
C PRO A 30 -8.01 3.42 2.48
N ALA A 31 -8.34 3.88 3.69
CA ALA A 31 -8.81 5.24 3.93
C ALA A 31 -7.71 6.28 3.62
N LYS A 32 -6.45 5.98 3.98
CA LYS A 32 -5.28 6.83 3.67
C LYS A 32 -4.91 6.83 2.18
N ILE A 33 -5.07 5.70 1.49
CA ILE A 33 -4.89 5.61 0.04
C ILE A 33 -5.95 6.44 -0.69
N GLY A 34 -7.16 6.51 -0.14
CA GLY A 34 -8.29 7.25 -0.67
C GLY A 34 -9.14 6.43 -1.64
N ALA A 35 -10.46 6.59 -1.55
CA ALA A 35 -11.44 5.81 -2.29
C ALA A 35 -11.23 5.87 -3.82
N GLU A 36 -10.80 7.02 -4.35
CA GLU A 36 -10.53 7.18 -5.79
C GLU A 36 -9.36 6.32 -6.28
N ASN A 37 -8.29 6.19 -5.47
CA ASN A 37 -7.16 5.33 -5.81
C ASN A 37 -7.53 3.85 -5.63
N MET A 38 -8.41 3.52 -4.68
CA MET A 38 -8.91 2.16 -4.45
C MET A 38 -9.80 1.64 -5.60
N LYS A 39 -10.42 2.53 -6.38
CA LYS A 39 -11.12 2.15 -7.63
C LYS A 39 -10.17 1.56 -8.68
N ASN A 40 -8.87 1.82 -8.58
CA ASN A 40 -7.89 1.26 -9.48
C ASN A 40 -7.50 -0.16 -9.05
N LYS A 41 -7.83 -1.16 -9.88
CA LYS A 41 -7.51 -2.57 -9.66
C LYS A 41 -6.02 -2.83 -9.34
N ARG A 42 -5.09 -2.04 -9.89
CA ARG A 42 -3.65 -2.17 -9.60
C ARG A 42 -3.31 -1.78 -8.16
N VAL A 43 -3.98 -0.76 -7.63
CA VAL A 43 -3.78 -0.28 -6.26
C VAL A 43 -4.40 -1.27 -5.26
N ALA A 44 -5.60 -1.78 -5.56
CA ALA A 44 -6.21 -2.83 -4.77
C ALA A 44 -5.32 -4.09 -4.73
N LYS A 45 -4.78 -4.52 -5.88
CA LYS A 45 -3.83 -5.64 -5.94
C LYS A 45 -2.55 -5.37 -5.15
N MET A 46 -2.04 -4.14 -5.16
CA MET A 46 -0.87 -3.75 -4.37
C MET A 46 -1.14 -3.78 -2.86
N LEU A 47 -2.33 -3.39 -2.40
CA LEU A 47 -2.70 -3.50 -1.00
C LEU A 47 -2.84 -4.96 -0.56
N ILE A 48 -3.40 -5.82 -1.42
CA ILE A 48 -3.49 -7.26 -1.19
C ILE A 48 -2.07 -7.86 -1.12
N ASP A 49 -1.20 -7.51 -2.07
CA ASP A 49 0.20 -7.95 -2.09
C ASP A 49 0.95 -7.51 -0.82
N TYR A 50 0.74 -6.27 -0.38
CA TYR A 50 1.25 -5.82 0.93
C TYR A 50 0.72 -6.69 2.07
N ARG A 51 -0.60 -6.94 2.11
CA ARG A 51 -1.21 -7.75 3.16
C ARG A 51 -0.65 -9.17 3.22
N TYR A 52 -0.35 -9.81 2.10
CA TYR A 52 0.09 -11.22 2.10
C TYR A 52 1.61 -11.40 2.09
N ASN A 53 2.35 -10.52 1.41
CA ASN A 53 3.78 -10.69 1.16
C ASN A 53 4.65 -9.57 1.76
N GLY A 54 4.07 -8.40 2.04
CA GLY A 54 4.81 -7.21 2.47
C GLY A 54 4.69 -6.88 3.95
N ARG A 55 3.75 -7.50 4.66
CA ARG A 55 3.51 -7.27 6.08
C ARG A 55 4.21 -8.35 6.89
N ASP A 56 5.11 -7.93 7.76
CA ASP A 56 5.79 -8.84 8.68
C ASP A 56 4.81 -9.17 9.82
N TYR A 57 4.18 -10.34 9.77
CA TYR A 57 3.23 -10.80 10.79
C TYR A 57 3.93 -11.32 12.06
N THR A 58 5.26 -11.24 12.11
CA THR A 58 6.10 -11.78 13.18
C THR A 58 6.39 -10.78 14.30
N LYS A 59 5.83 -9.56 14.21
CA LYS A 59 5.96 -8.52 15.24
C LYS A 59 4.85 -8.55 16.28
#